data_AF-A0A2V7GWQ3-F1
#
_entry.id   AF-A0A2V7GWQ3-F1
#
_cell.length_a   1.000
_cell.length_b   1.000
_cell.length_c   1.000
_cell.angle_alpha   90.00
_cell.angle_beta   90.00
_cell.angle_gamma   90.00
#
_symmetry.space_group_name_H-M   'P 1'
#
loop_
_entity.id
_entity.type
_entity.pdbx_description
1 polymer ?
#
loop_
_entity_poly.entity_id
_entity_poly.type
_entity_poly.pdbx_seq_one_letter_code
_entity_poly.pdbx_strand_id
1 'polypeptide(L)' 'NQINTLENGDLAPTDAMQRAYVAACTDLKTVVTTWTGITGAPLAAFNAVLTQHNLKPIPAATPPLTEPTCSGP' A
#
# COMPACT_ATOMS: atom_id res chain seq x y z
N ASN A 1 -42.73 3.68 20.13
CA ASN A 1 -41.78 4.82 20.02
C ASN A 1 -40.38 4.29 19.77
N GLN A 2 -40.09 3.89 18.53
CA GLN A 2 -38.79 3.37 18.12
C GLN A 2 -38.37 4.05 16.80
N ILE A 3 -38.36 5.37 16.82
CA ILE A 3 -37.85 6.20 15.73
C ILE A 3 -36.86 7.12 16.42
N ASN A 4 -35.58 6.74 16.48
CA ASN A 4 -34.44 7.61 16.82
C ASN A 4 -33.09 6.88 16.78
N THR A 5 -33.06 5.55 16.76
CA THR A 5 -31.84 4.80 16.46
C THR A 5 -31.72 4.63 14.95
N LEU A 6 -31.31 5.71 14.26
CA LEU A 6 -30.50 5.54 13.05
C LEU A 6 -29.32 4.67 13.48
N GLU A 7 -29.30 3.41 13.08
CA GLU A 7 -28.08 2.60 13.17
C GLU A 7 -27.03 3.33 12.33
N ASN A 8 -26.10 4.04 12.98
CA ASN A 8 -25.01 4.77 12.33
C ASN A 8 -24.17 3.89 11.38
N GLY A 9 -24.37 2.56 11.41
CA GLY A 9 -23.75 1.60 10.49
C GLY A 9 -24.44 1.44 9.13
N ASP A 10 -25.68 1.93 8.94
CA ASP A 10 -26.42 1.83 7.67
C ASP A 10 -26.42 3.15 6.86
N LEU A 11 -25.63 4.15 7.29
CA LEU A 11 -25.44 5.36 6.52
C LEU A 11 -24.43 5.12 5.39
N ALA A 12 -24.83 5.46 4.15
CA ALA A 12 -23.91 5.45 3.02
C ALA A 12 -22.70 6.38 3.28
N PRO A 13 -21.49 6.05 2.77
CA PRO A 13 -20.32 6.90 2.93
C PRO A 13 -20.56 8.29 2.35
N THR A 14 -20.35 9.32 3.17
CA THR A 14 -20.43 10.71 2.72
C THR A 14 -19.36 11.03 1.67
N ASP A 15 -19.58 12.06 0.86
CA ASP A 15 -18.57 12.50 -0.14
C ASP A 15 -17.21 12.80 0.50
N ALA A 16 -17.20 13.29 1.75
CA ALA A 16 -15.96 13.53 2.49
C ALA A 16 -15.22 12.23 2.82
N MET A 17 -15.95 11.19 3.21
CA MET A 17 -15.39 9.85 3.46
C MET A 17 -14.86 9.22 2.17
N GLN A 18 -15.58 9.37 1.05
CA GLN A 18 -15.14 8.86 -0.25
C GLN A 18 -13.85 9.55 -0.71
N ARG A 19 -13.75 10.88 -0.58
CA ARG A 19 -12.51 11.62 -0.88
C ARG A 19 -11.35 11.19 0.01
N ALA A 20 -11.60 11.01 1.31
CA ALA A 20 -10.59 10.53 2.24
C ALA A 20 -10.08 9.12 1.89
N TYR A 21 -10.99 8.22 1.47
CA TYR A 21 -10.64 6.90 0.97
C TYR A 21 -9.73 6.96 -0.26
N VAL A 22 -10.10 7.76 -1.28
CA VAL A 22 -9.30 7.88 -2.51
C VAL A 22 -7.91 8.45 -2.21
N ALA A 23 -7.83 9.46 -1.34
CA ALA A 23 -6.55 10.05 -0.91
C ALA A 23 -5.66 9.00 -0.22
N ALA A 24 -6.18 8.34 0.81
CA ALA A 24 -5.43 7.32 1.56
C ALA A 24 -5.01 6.14 0.67
N CYS A 25 -5.87 5.71 -0.26
CA CYS A 25 -5.53 4.65 -1.20
C CYS A 25 -4.39 5.07 -2.15
N THR A 26 -4.42 6.32 -2.62
CA THR A 26 -3.37 6.86 -3.50
C THR A 26 -2.03 6.94 -2.78
N ASP A 27 -2.04 7.32 -1.49
CA ASP A 27 -0.83 7.31 -0.66
C ASP A 27 -0.28 5.90 -0.50
N LEU A 28 -1.14 4.91 -0.20
CA LEU A 28 -0.74 3.51 -0.10
C LEU A 28 -0.17 2.99 -1.43
N LYS A 29 -0.80 3.32 -2.56
CA LYS A 29 -0.29 2.97 -3.90
C LYS A 29 1.10 3.57 -4.14
N THR A 30 1.32 4.82 -3.73
CA THR A 30 2.63 5.49 -3.83
C THR A 30 3.68 4.79 -2.99
N VAL A 31 3.34 4.40 -1.77
CA VAL A 31 4.24 3.64 -0.88
C VAL A 31 4.58 2.28 -1.49
N VAL A 32 3.59 1.52 -1.98
CA VAL A 32 3.81 0.22 -2.62
C VAL A 32 4.71 0.35 -3.84
N THR A 33 4.45 1.35 -4.70
CA THR A 33 5.27 1.61 -5.90
C THR A 33 6.71 1.98 -5.55
N THR A 34 6.90 2.81 -4.53
CA THR A 34 8.23 3.20 -4.07
C THR A 34 8.99 2.01 -3.50
N TRP A 35 8.31 1.19 -2.69
CA TRP A 35 8.88 -0.03 -2.11
C TRP A 35 9.30 -1.05 -3.18
N THR A 36 8.45 -1.28 -4.18
CA THR A 36 8.78 -2.20 -5.30
C THR A 36 9.90 -1.65 -6.15
N GLY A 37 9.96 -0.33 -6.35
CA GLY A 37 11.08 0.35 -7.00
C GLY A 37 12.42 0.12 -6.30
N ILE A 38 12.46 0.16 -4.96
CA ILE A 38 13.68 -0.07 -4.17
C ILE A 38 14.05 -1.56 -4.15
N THR A 39 13.08 -2.42 -3.89
CA THR A 39 13.29 -3.86 -3.68
C THR A 39 13.43 -4.66 -4.98
N GLY A 40 13.20 -4.04 -6.14
CA GLY A 40 13.42 -4.62 -7.46
C GLY A 40 14.87 -4.53 -7.95
N ALA A 41 15.06 -3.92 -9.13
CA ALA A 41 16.36 -3.85 -9.79
C ALA A 41 17.48 -3.20 -8.94
N PRO A 42 17.22 -2.12 -8.15
CA PRO A 42 18.26 -1.53 -7.29
C PRO A 42 18.79 -2.49 -6.22
N LEU A 43 17.91 -3.22 -5.54
CA LEU A 43 18.31 -4.24 -4.56
C LEU A 43 19.12 -5.36 -5.23
N ALA A 44 18.71 -5.81 -6.41
CA ALA A 44 19.45 -6.82 -7.17
C ALA A 44 20.86 -6.33 -7.56
N ALA A 45 20.98 -5.09 -8.04
CA ALA A 45 22.26 -4.48 -8.38
C ALA A 45 23.17 -4.32 -7.15
N PHE A 46 22.61 -3.88 -6.02
CA PHE A 46 23.36 -3.77 -4.77
C PHE A 46 23.81 -5.13 -4.25
N ASN A 47 22.95 -6.15 -4.32
CA ASN A 47 23.31 -7.52 -3.96
C ASN A 47 24.43 -8.08 -4.84
N ALA A 48 24.49 -7.70 -6.13
CA ALA A 48 25.61 -8.08 -6.99
C ALA A 48 26.94 -7.45 -6.54
N VAL A 49 26.92 -6.23 -6.00
CA VAL A 49 28.11 -5.61 -5.40
C VAL A 49 28.50 -6.34 -4.11
N LEU A 50 27.54 -6.65 -3.24
CA LEU A 50 27.82 -7.40 -2.01
C LEU A 50 28.48 -8.75 -2.32
N THR A 51 27.98 -9.50 -3.30
CA THR A 51 28.56 -10.80 -3.66
C THR A 51 29.96 -10.68 -4.26
N GLN A 52 30.23 -9.64 -5.07
CA GLN A 52 31.59 -9.35 -5.58
C GLN A 52 32.61 -9.14 -4.45
N HIS A 53 32.15 -8.63 -3.30
CA HIS A 53 32.98 -8.42 -2.11
C HIS A 53 32.85 -9.55 -1.08
N ASN A 54 32.34 -10.73 -1.46
CA ASN A 54 32.13 -11.88 -0.57
C ASN A 54 31.23 -11.59 0.66
N LEU A 55 30.37 -10.58 0.55
CA LEU A 55 29.38 -10.21 1.56
C LEU A 55 28.04 -10.91 1.30
N LYS A 56 27.27 -11.09 2.37
CA LYS A 56 25.96 -11.73 2.30
C LYS A 56 24.94 -10.79 1.62
N PRO A 57 24.20 -11.25 0.60
CA PRO A 57 23.09 -10.50 0.01
C PRO A 57 21.97 -10.19 1.00
N ILE A 58 21.29 -9.07 0.78
CA ILE A 58 20.07 -8.70 1.50
C ILE A 58 18.89 -9.47 0.88
N PRO A 59 18.08 -10.19 1.68
CA PRO A 59 16.93 -10.93 1.17
C PRO A 59 15.86 -9.98 0.62
N ALA A 60 15.15 -10.42 -0.41
CA ALA A 60 14.00 -9.70 -0.95
C ALA A 60 12.84 -9.69 0.06
N ALA A 61 12.03 -8.64 0.04
CA ALA A 61 10.84 -8.52 0.87
C ALA A 61 9.81 -9.58 0.48
N THR A 62 9.35 -10.38 1.45
CA THR A 62 8.40 -11.47 1.22
C THR A 62 7.32 -11.48 2.31
N PRO A 63 6.01 -11.51 1.97
CA PRO A 63 5.45 -11.49 0.62
C PRO A 63 5.59 -10.11 -0.06
N PRO A 64 5.53 -10.04 -1.41
CA PRO A 64 5.46 -8.76 -2.11
C PRO A 64 4.21 -7.98 -1.66
N LEU A 65 4.34 -6.66 -1.55
CA LEU A 65 3.19 -5.81 -1.25
C LEU A 65 2.26 -5.77 -2.47
N THR A 66 0.98 -6.05 -2.26
CA THR A 66 -0.05 -5.95 -3.30
C THR A 66 -0.46 -4.50 -3.48
N GLU A 67 -0.52 -4.04 -4.73
CA GLU A 67 -1.02 -2.70 -5.05
C GLU A 67 -2.51 -2.58 -4.73
N PRO A 68 -2.94 -1.52 -4.02
CA PRO A 68 -4.35 -1.33 -3.73
C PRO A 68 -5.13 -0.89 -4.97
N THR A 69 -6.37 -1.36 -5.11
CA THR A 69 -7.30 -0.87 -6.13
C THR A 69 -8.01 0.36 -5.57
N CYS A 70 -7.75 1.53 -6.18
CA CYS A 70 -8.29 2.82 -5.70
C CYS A 70 -9.58 3.24 -6.40
N SER A 71 -10.38 2.28 -6.85
CA SER A 71 -11.73 2.54 -7.32
C SER A 71 -12.62 2.86 -6.12
N GLY A 72 -13.12 4.09 -6.03
CA GLY A 72 -14.24 4.42 -5.15
C GLY A 72 -15.49 3.61 -5.52
N PRO A 73 -16.53 3.60 -4.66
CA PRO A 73 -17.82 3.02 -5.02
C PRO A 73 -18.41 3.67 -6.28
#